data_AF-A0A377DR46-F1
#
_entry.id   AF-A0A377DR46-F1
#
_cell.length_a   1.000
_cell.length_b   1.000
_cell.length_c   1.000
_cell.angle_alpha   90.00
_cell.angle_beta   90.00
_cell.angle_gamma   90.00
#
_symmetry.space_group_name_H-M   'P 1'
#
loop_
_entity.id
_entity.type
_entity.pdbx_description
1 polymer ?
#
loop_
_entity_poly.entity_id
_entity_poly.type
_entity_poly.pdbx_seq_one_letter_code
_entity_poly.pdbx_strand_id
1 'polypeptide(L)'
;MTLLGTALRPAATRVMLLGSGELGKEVAIECQRLGVEVIAVDRYADAPAMHVAHRSHVINMLDGDALRRVVELEKPHYIVPEIEAIATDMLIQLEEEGLNVVPCARATKLTMNREGIRRLAAEELQLPTSTYRFADSESLFREAVADIGYPCIVKPVMSSSGKGQTFIRFCRATCSGMEVRSARRSRRSGPRNC
;
A
#
# COMPACT_ATOMS: atom_id res chain seq x y z
N MET A 1 -30.31 -9.51 1.54
CA MET A 1 -30.10 -9.31 2.99
C MET A 1 -28.68 -9.78 3.31
N THR A 2 -27.86 -8.95 3.96
CA THR A 2 -26.46 -9.31 4.29
C THR A 2 -26.44 -10.22 5.52
N LEU A 3 -25.74 -11.36 5.44
CA LEU A 3 -25.60 -12.31 6.55
C LEU A 3 -24.25 -12.11 7.24
N LEU A 4 -24.26 -11.90 8.56
CA LEU A 4 -23.07 -11.89 9.41
C LEU A 4 -23.12 -13.09 10.36
N GLY A 5 -22.03 -13.85 10.40
CA GLY A 5 -21.84 -14.89 11.41
C GLY A 5 -21.23 -14.32 12.69
N THR A 6 -21.17 -15.13 13.73
CA THR A 6 -20.54 -14.76 15.02
C THR A 6 -19.07 -15.15 15.03
N ALA A 7 -18.19 -14.22 15.38
CA ALA A 7 -16.76 -14.47 15.53
C ALA A 7 -16.46 -15.71 16.40
N LEU A 8 -15.41 -16.45 16.04
CA LEU A 8 -14.95 -17.67 16.73
C LEU A 8 -15.92 -18.86 16.64
N ARG A 9 -16.97 -18.76 15.82
CA ARG A 9 -17.88 -19.87 15.50
C ARG A 9 -17.66 -20.32 14.04
N PRO A 10 -18.05 -21.55 13.66
CA PRO A 10 -17.79 -22.08 12.32
C PRO A 10 -18.30 -21.19 11.16
N ALA A 11 -19.40 -20.46 11.39
CA ALA A 11 -20.00 -19.57 10.40
C ALA A 11 -19.51 -18.11 10.47
N ALA A 12 -18.46 -17.80 11.26
CA ALA A 12 -17.96 -16.44 11.47
C ALA A 12 -17.67 -15.71 10.16
N THR A 13 -18.11 -14.46 10.05
CA THR A 13 -17.59 -13.53 9.03
C THR A 13 -16.20 -13.08 9.46
N ARG A 14 -15.22 -13.14 8.55
CA ARG A 14 -13.79 -12.92 8.84
C ARG A 14 -13.23 -11.78 8.00
N VAL A 15 -12.58 -10.83 8.63
CA VAL A 15 -11.89 -9.69 8.01
C VAL A 15 -10.41 -9.78 8.33
N MET A 16 -9.57 -9.74 7.30
CA MET A 16 -8.12 -9.62 7.43
C MET A 16 -7.69 -8.19 7.13
N LEU A 17 -7.04 -7.54 8.09
CA LEU A 17 -6.43 -6.21 7.91
C LEU A 17 -4.98 -6.38 7.48
N LEU A 18 -4.58 -5.75 6.37
CA LEU A 18 -3.20 -5.72 5.91
C LEU A 18 -2.62 -4.32 6.16
N GLY A 19 -1.85 -4.20 7.23
CA GLY A 19 -1.58 -2.93 7.90
C GLY A 19 -2.48 -2.82 9.13
N SER A 20 -1.84 -2.67 10.28
CA SER A 20 -2.49 -2.72 11.60
C SER A 20 -2.21 -1.45 12.40
N GLY A 21 -2.14 -0.31 11.72
CA GLY A 21 -1.98 1.01 12.32
C GLY A 21 -3.21 1.49 13.08
N GLU A 22 -3.20 2.78 13.43
CA GLU A 22 -4.27 3.42 14.17
C GLU A 22 -5.60 3.49 13.41
N LEU A 23 -5.59 3.57 12.07
CA LEU A 23 -6.82 3.56 11.27
C LEU A 23 -7.40 2.14 11.24
N GLY A 24 -6.54 1.14 10.99
CA GLY A 24 -6.88 -0.27 11.06
C GLY A 24 -7.44 -0.66 12.44
N LYS A 25 -6.96 -0.04 13.52
CA LYS A 25 -7.50 -0.26 14.87
C LYS A 25 -8.96 0.16 15.00
N GLU A 26 -9.34 1.32 14.49
CA GLU A 26 -10.75 1.74 14.52
C GLU A 26 -11.63 0.86 13.62
N VAL A 27 -11.13 0.46 12.44
CA VAL A 27 -11.82 -0.52 11.57
C VAL A 27 -12.03 -1.86 12.30
N ALA A 28 -11.02 -2.34 13.03
CA ALA A 28 -11.12 -3.54 13.84
C ALA A 28 -12.17 -3.40 14.94
N ILE A 29 -12.23 -2.25 15.63
CA ILE A 29 -13.24 -1.96 16.66
C ILE A 29 -14.65 -2.00 16.06
N GLU A 30 -14.88 -1.41 14.89
CA GLU A 30 -16.19 -1.47 14.24
C GLU A 30 -16.56 -2.88 13.79
N CYS A 31 -15.60 -3.68 13.31
CA CYS A 31 -15.82 -5.10 13.04
C CYS A 31 -16.21 -5.87 14.32
N GLN A 32 -15.49 -5.64 15.42
CA GLN A 32 -15.77 -6.25 16.72
C GLN A 32 -17.17 -5.88 17.23
N ARG A 33 -17.60 -4.63 17.07
CA ARG A 33 -18.96 -4.17 17.44
C ARG A 33 -20.07 -4.92 16.71
N LEU A 34 -19.79 -5.46 15.52
CA LEU A 34 -20.70 -6.28 14.73
C LEU A 34 -20.53 -7.79 14.95
N GLY A 35 -19.62 -8.20 15.85
CA GLY A 35 -19.29 -9.61 16.06
C GLY A 35 -18.54 -10.26 14.90
N VAL A 36 -17.88 -9.45 14.05
CA VAL A 36 -17.04 -9.92 12.93
C VAL A 36 -15.66 -10.31 13.48
N GLU A 37 -15.15 -11.44 13.00
CA GLU A 37 -13.83 -11.93 13.37
C GLU A 37 -12.73 -11.17 12.64
N VAL A 38 -11.75 -10.70 13.39
CA VAL A 38 -10.69 -9.80 12.89
C VAL A 38 -9.34 -10.47 13.03
N ILE A 39 -8.60 -10.52 11.92
CA ILE A 39 -7.21 -10.97 11.83
C ILE A 39 -6.37 -9.76 11.44
N ALA A 40 -5.50 -9.31 12.33
CA ALA A 40 -4.62 -8.16 12.08
C ALA A 40 -3.23 -8.62 11.59
N VAL A 41 -2.80 -8.12 10.43
CA VAL A 41 -1.51 -8.45 9.84
C VAL A 41 -0.66 -7.19 9.71
N ASP A 42 0.60 -7.27 10.14
CA ASP A 42 1.57 -6.17 9.99
C ASP A 42 3.01 -6.71 9.88
N ARG A 43 3.97 -5.83 9.65
CA ARG A 43 5.41 -6.10 9.60
C ARG A 43 6.11 -6.06 10.96
N TYR A 44 5.38 -5.76 12.04
CA TYR A 44 5.89 -5.75 13.40
C TYR A 44 4.81 -6.25 14.39
N ALA A 45 5.25 -6.80 15.52
CA ALA A 45 4.37 -7.26 16.59
C ALA A 45 3.74 -6.08 17.35
N ASP A 46 2.63 -6.34 18.05
CA ASP A 46 1.95 -5.36 18.91
C ASP A 46 1.56 -4.07 18.18
N ALA A 47 1.26 -4.17 16.89
CA ALA A 47 0.72 -3.06 16.11
C ALA A 47 -0.67 -2.66 16.66
N PRO A 48 -1.07 -1.38 16.58
CA PRO A 48 -2.29 -0.88 17.22
C PRO A 48 -3.56 -1.72 17.01
N ALA A 49 -3.82 -2.22 15.79
CA ALA A 49 -4.99 -3.04 15.51
C ALA A 49 -4.88 -4.47 16.06
N MET A 50 -3.66 -4.99 16.28
CA MET A 50 -3.45 -6.31 16.88
C MET A 50 -3.96 -6.36 18.32
N HIS A 51 -3.93 -5.23 19.04
CA HIS A 51 -4.40 -5.14 20.43
C HIS A 51 -5.90 -5.42 20.59
N VAL A 52 -6.68 -5.26 19.52
CA VAL A 52 -8.14 -5.41 19.52
C VAL A 52 -8.61 -6.49 18.54
N ALA A 53 -7.69 -7.18 17.86
CA ALA A 53 -7.99 -8.26 16.95
C ALA A 53 -8.19 -9.58 17.69
N HIS A 54 -8.84 -10.56 17.05
CA HIS A 54 -8.97 -11.90 17.62
C HIS A 54 -7.65 -12.67 17.55
N ARG A 55 -6.90 -12.48 16.45
CA ARG A 55 -5.57 -13.05 16.21
C ARG A 55 -4.76 -12.09 15.34
N SER A 56 -3.44 -12.29 15.33
CA SER A 56 -2.53 -11.47 14.53
C SER A 56 -1.38 -12.26 13.93
N HIS A 57 -0.87 -11.77 12.79
CA HIS A 57 0.30 -12.34 12.12
C HIS A 57 1.32 -11.25 11.81
N VAL A 58 2.61 -11.59 11.98
CA VAL A 58 3.72 -10.70 11.63
C VAL A 58 4.42 -11.24 10.40
N ILE A 59 4.26 -10.56 9.25
CA ILE A 59 4.85 -10.98 7.98
C ILE A 59 5.42 -9.79 7.21
N ASN A 60 6.27 -10.08 6.22
CA ASN A 60 6.57 -9.12 5.18
C ASN A 60 5.41 -9.07 4.17
N MET A 61 4.54 -8.06 4.25
CA MET A 61 3.38 -7.96 3.33
C MET A 61 3.75 -7.63 1.87
N LEU A 62 5.01 -7.26 1.60
CA LEU A 62 5.54 -7.14 0.24
C LEU A 62 5.98 -8.49 -0.37
N ASP A 63 6.03 -9.56 0.44
CA ASP A 63 6.27 -10.92 -0.03
C ASP A 63 4.91 -11.57 -0.37
N GLY A 64 4.66 -11.74 -1.67
CA GLY A 64 3.41 -12.33 -2.16
C GLY A 64 3.18 -13.75 -1.64
N ASP A 65 4.23 -14.56 -1.49
CA ASP A 65 4.08 -15.93 -0.99
C ASP A 65 3.74 -15.92 0.51
N ALA A 66 4.33 -15.00 1.28
CA ALA A 66 3.96 -14.81 2.68
C ALA A 66 2.52 -14.36 2.85
N LEU A 67 2.07 -13.43 2.00
CA LEU A 67 0.70 -12.96 1.98
C LEU A 67 -0.28 -14.08 1.63
N ARG A 68 0.02 -14.89 0.60
CA ARG A 68 -0.79 -16.06 0.23
C ARG A 68 -0.91 -17.06 1.38
N ARG A 69 0.21 -17.40 2.03
CA ARG A 69 0.21 -18.36 3.14
C ARG A 69 -0.72 -17.94 4.29
N VAL A 70 -0.69 -16.66 4.70
CA VAL A 70 -1.57 -16.18 5.78
C VAL A 70 -3.04 -16.15 5.36
N VAL A 71 -3.32 -15.81 4.10
CA VAL A 71 -4.67 -15.80 3.55
C VAL A 71 -5.26 -17.22 3.48
N GLU A 72 -4.48 -18.20 3.02
CA GLU A 72 -4.90 -19.61 2.96
C GLU A 72 -5.11 -20.22 4.35
N LEU A 73 -4.30 -19.80 5.32
CA LEU A 73 -4.42 -20.22 6.73
C LEU A 73 -5.71 -19.72 7.36
N GLU A 74 -6.00 -18.41 7.25
CA GLU A 74 -7.10 -17.77 7.98
C GLU A 74 -8.41 -17.73 7.18
N LYS A 75 -8.35 -17.94 5.87
CA LYS A 75 -9.48 -17.96 4.93
C LYS A 75 -10.45 -16.80 5.17
N PRO A 76 -9.98 -15.54 5.10
CA PRO A 76 -10.83 -14.37 5.35
C PRO A 76 -11.91 -14.25 4.27
N HIS A 77 -13.03 -13.65 4.64
CA HIS A 77 -14.07 -13.26 3.68
C HIS A 77 -13.76 -11.93 3.02
N TYR A 78 -13.05 -11.05 3.73
CA TYR A 78 -12.61 -9.74 3.24
C TYR A 78 -11.13 -9.53 3.55
N ILE A 79 -10.39 -9.04 2.57
CA ILE A 79 -9.03 -8.52 2.73
C ILE A 79 -9.11 -6.99 2.66
N VAL A 80 -8.65 -6.30 3.70
CA VAL A 80 -8.72 -4.84 3.82
C VAL A 80 -7.31 -4.28 3.94
N PRO A 81 -6.71 -3.82 2.83
CA PRO A 81 -5.43 -3.12 2.83
C PRO A 81 -5.55 -1.74 3.50
N GLU A 82 -4.71 -1.46 4.50
CA GLU A 82 -4.65 -0.16 5.18
C GLU A 82 -3.49 0.71 4.65
N ILE A 83 -2.45 0.10 4.07
CA ILE A 83 -1.22 0.79 3.65
C ILE A 83 -0.84 0.45 2.21
N GLU A 84 0.06 1.24 1.60
CA GLU A 84 0.50 1.04 0.22
C GLU A 84 1.61 -0.01 0.05
N ALA A 85 2.26 -0.46 1.13
CA ALA A 85 3.40 -1.36 1.07
C ALA A 85 2.97 -2.84 1.14
N ILE A 86 2.19 -3.28 0.15
CA ILE A 86 1.64 -4.65 0.05
C ILE A 86 1.91 -5.22 -1.35
N ALA A 87 2.08 -6.54 -1.47
CA ALA A 87 2.20 -7.23 -2.75
C ALA A 87 0.88 -7.18 -3.56
N THR A 88 0.61 -6.07 -4.26
CA THR A 88 -0.65 -5.86 -4.98
C THR A 88 -0.92 -6.87 -6.10
N ASP A 89 0.13 -7.40 -6.73
CA ASP A 89 -0.06 -8.45 -7.74
C ASP A 89 -0.60 -9.74 -7.13
N MET A 90 -0.25 -10.04 -5.87
CA MET A 90 -0.85 -11.14 -5.12
C MET A 90 -2.31 -10.83 -4.76
N LEU A 91 -2.64 -9.58 -4.41
CA LEU A 91 -4.04 -9.19 -4.18
C LEU A 91 -4.91 -9.40 -5.42
N ILE A 92 -4.37 -9.13 -6.61
CA ILE A 92 -5.09 -9.39 -7.87
C ILE A 92 -5.34 -10.89 -8.05
N GLN A 93 -4.32 -11.72 -7.87
CA GLN A 93 -4.48 -13.18 -7.98
C GLN A 93 -5.52 -13.71 -6.99
N LEU A 94 -5.47 -13.26 -5.73
CA LEU A 94 -6.44 -13.65 -4.71
C LEU A 94 -7.87 -13.19 -5.06
N GLU A 95 -8.03 -11.99 -5.62
CA GLU A 95 -9.32 -11.49 -6.08
C GLU A 95 -9.86 -12.31 -7.28
N GLU A 96 -9.00 -12.68 -8.23
CA GLU A 96 -9.33 -13.59 -9.35
C GLU A 96 -9.72 -14.99 -8.86
N GLU A 97 -9.14 -15.45 -7.75
CA GLU A 97 -9.49 -16.70 -7.06
C GLU A 97 -10.79 -16.60 -6.24
N GLY A 98 -11.44 -15.43 -6.21
CA GLY A 98 -12.76 -15.21 -5.61
C GLY A 98 -12.74 -14.58 -4.22
N LEU A 99 -11.59 -14.11 -3.72
CA LEU A 99 -11.54 -13.35 -2.48
C LEU A 99 -12.01 -11.91 -2.69
N ASN A 100 -12.64 -11.35 -1.66
CA ASN A 100 -13.05 -9.95 -1.68
C ASN A 100 -11.93 -9.04 -1.15
N VAL A 101 -11.21 -8.38 -2.05
CA VAL A 101 -10.26 -7.32 -1.69
C VAL A 101 -11.01 -5.99 -1.65
N VAL A 102 -10.87 -5.23 -0.56
CA VAL A 102 -11.63 -3.98 -0.38
C VAL A 102 -10.80 -2.78 -0.85
N PRO A 103 -11.36 -1.85 -1.66
CA PRO A 103 -12.65 -1.96 -2.37
C PRO A 103 -12.59 -2.85 -3.63
N CYS A 104 -11.39 -3.00 -4.21
CA CYS A 104 -11.00 -4.03 -5.18
C CYS A 104 -9.47 -4.03 -5.34
N ALA A 105 -8.87 -5.13 -5.81
CA ALA A 105 -7.42 -5.23 -5.99
C ALA A 105 -6.88 -4.29 -7.08
N ARG A 106 -7.68 -3.98 -8.11
CA ARG A 106 -7.30 -2.96 -9.09
C ARG A 106 -7.15 -1.58 -8.47
N ALA A 107 -8.06 -1.20 -7.56
CA ALA A 107 -7.99 0.10 -6.89
C ALA A 107 -6.70 0.22 -6.08
N THR A 108 -6.37 -0.80 -5.29
CA THR A 108 -5.14 -0.82 -4.49
C THR A 108 -3.90 -0.70 -5.40
N LYS A 109 -3.82 -1.46 -6.48
CA LYS A 109 -2.70 -1.38 -7.45
C LYS A 109 -2.54 0.02 -8.05
N LEU A 110 -3.63 0.66 -8.47
CA LEU A 110 -3.58 1.98 -9.09
C LEU A 110 -3.18 3.07 -8.10
N THR A 111 -3.68 3.04 -6.87
CA THR A 111 -3.43 4.11 -5.89
C THR A 111 -2.08 3.99 -5.18
N MET A 112 -1.47 2.82 -5.16
CA MET A 112 -0.13 2.62 -4.57
C MET A 112 1.00 3.12 -5.47
N ASN A 113 0.75 3.25 -6.78
CA ASN A 113 1.69 3.82 -7.74
C ASN A 113 1.16 5.17 -8.26
N ARG A 114 1.89 6.25 -7.95
CA ARG A 114 1.52 7.61 -8.38
C ARG A 114 1.35 7.73 -9.90
N GLU A 115 2.09 6.95 -10.69
CA GLU A 115 1.91 6.93 -12.14
C GLU A 115 0.55 6.38 -12.54
N GLY A 116 0.16 5.23 -11.98
CA GLY A 116 -1.14 4.60 -12.26
C GLY A 116 -2.31 5.53 -11.99
N ILE A 117 -2.43 6.03 -10.75
CA ILE A 117 -3.54 6.93 -10.39
C ILE A 117 -3.48 8.29 -11.11
N ARG A 118 -2.28 8.81 -11.41
CA ARG A 118 -2.16 10.08 -12.14
C ARG A 118 -2.62 9.94 -13.59
N ARG A 119 -2.19 8.89 -14.30
CA ARG A 119 -2.62 8.64 -15.68
C ARG A 119 -4.11 8.37 -15.74
N LEU A 120 -4.65 7.55 -14.82
CA LEU A 120 -6.09 7.34 -14.72
C LEU A 120 -6.83 8.68 -14.58
N ALA A 121 -6.44 9.52 -13.62
CA ALA A 121 -7.15 10.76 -13.36
C ALA A 121 -7.03 11.78 -14.50
N ALA A 122 -5.81 12.01 -15.01
CA ALA A 122 -5.54 13.08 -15.97
C ALA A 122 -5.79 12.67 -17.43
N GLU A 123 -5.47 11.43 -17.80
CA GLU A 123 -5.48 10.96 -19.19
C GLU A 123 -6.76 10.17 -19.51
N GLU A 124 -7.21 9.29 -18.62
CA GLU A 124 -8.42 8.49 -18.89
C GLU A 124 -9.70 9.25 -18.48
N LEU A 125 -9.71 9.82 -17.27
CA LEU A 125 -10.88 10.51 -16.70
C LEU A 125 -10.93 12.00 -17.02
N GLN A 126 -9.86 12.56 -17.60
CA GLN A 126 -9.77 13.98 -18.00
C GLN A 126 -10.06 14.96 -16.85
N LEU A 127 -9.69 14.58 -15.62
CA LEU A 127 -9.84 15.43 -14.45
C LEU A 127 -8.72 16.48 -14.38
N PRO A 128 -9.00 17.69 -13.91
CA PRO A 128 -7.98 18.71 -13.70
C PRO A 128 -6.97 18.24 -12.64
N THR A 129 -5.70 18.22 -13.01
CA THR A 129 -4.59 17.90 -12.10
C THR A 129 -3.44 18.89 -12.28
N SER A 130 -2.49 18.89 -11.34
CA SER A 130 -1.20 19.57 -11.53
C SER A 130 -0.48 19.03 -12.76
N THR A 131 0.24 19.88 -13.51
CA THR A 131 1.17 19.42 -14.55
C THR A 131 2.15 18.38 -13.99
N TYR A 132 2.55 17.41 -14.82
CA TYR A 132 3.46 16.36 -14.39
C TYR A 132 4.30 15.77 -15.51
N ARG A 133 5.39 15.16 -15.08
CA ARG A 133 6.30 14.33 -15.85
C ARG A 133 6.78 13.19 -14.95
N PHE A 134 7.04 12.04 -15.55
CA PHE A 134 7.73 10.92 -14.89
C PHE A 134 9.17 10.90 -15.36
N ALA A 135 10.06 10.44 -14.49
CA ALA A 135 11.47 10.25 -14.78
C ALA A 135 12.01 9.05 -14.00
N ASP A 136 12.72 8.17 -14.68
CA ASP A 136 13.37 6.97 -14.11
C ASP A 136 14.91 7.09 -14.07
N SER A 137 15.44 8.22 -14.56
CA SER A 137 16.86 8.55 -14.61
C SER A 137 17.08 10.03 -14.27
N GLU A 138 18.31 10.36 -13.87
CA GLU A 138 18.66 11.74 -13.51
C GLU A 138 18.57 12.70 -14.70
N SER A 139 18.92 12.25 -15.91
CA SER A 139 18.81 13.06 -17.13
C SER A 139 17.36 13.42 -17.41
N LEU A 140 16.46 12.43 -17.46
CA LEU A 140 15.03 12.65 -17.67
C LEU A 140 14.40 13.47 -16.55
N PHE A 141 14.91 13.33 -15.31
CA PHE A 141 14.47 14.16 -14.20
C PHE A 141 14.81 15.64 -14.42
N ARG A 142 16.02 15.96 -14.90
CA ARG A 142 16.43 17.34 -15.20
C ARG A 142 15.62 17.94 -16.34
N GLU A 143 15.35 17.16 -17.38
CA GLU A 143 14.46 17.55 -18.49
C GLU A 143 13.02 17.80 -17.98
N ALA A 144 12.49 16.89 -17.19
CA ALA A 144 11.16 17.03 -16.58
C ALA A 144 11.02 18.28 -15.71
N VAL A 145 12.05 18.62 -14.93
CA VAL A 145 12.06 19.85 -14.13
C VAL A 145 12.12 21.09 -15.02
N ALA A 146 12.89 21.06 -16.12
CA ALA A 146 12.94 22.15 -17.08
C ALA A 146 11.58 22.37 -17.77
N ASP A 147 10.90 21.29 -18.15
CA ASP A 147 9.56 21.31 -18.76
C ASP A 147 8.47 21.84 -17.82
N ILE A 148 8.48 21.41 -16.55
CA ILE A 148 7.48 21.79 -15.56
C ILE A 148 7.70 23.22 -15.05
N GLY A 149 8.96 23.65 -14.96
CA GLY A 149 9.36 24.93 -14.39
C GLY A 149 9.42 24.95 -12.87
N TYR A 150 9.74 26.12 -12.31
CA TYR A 150 9.85 26.34 -10.87
C TYR A 150 8.73 27.26 -10.34
N PRO A 151 8.28 27.07 -9.08
CA PRO A 151 8.66 25.97 -8.19
C PRO A 151 7.97 24.65 -8.59
N CYS A 152 8.62 23.52 -8.32
CA CYS A 152 8.04 22.19 -8.54
C CYS A 152 8.28 21.23 -7.38
N ILE A 153 7.57 20.10 -7.38
CA ILE A 153 7.68 19.06 -6.35
C ILE A 153 8.08 17.74 -7.02
N VAL A 154 9.16 17.13 -6.54
CA VAL A 154 9.53 15.77 -6.90
C VAL A 154 9.06 14.80 -5.82
N LYS A 155 8.49 13.66 -6.23
CA LYS A 155 8.03 12.58 -5.34
C LYS A 155 8.40 11.23 -5.95
N PRO A 156 8.86 10.24 -5.16
CA PRO A 156 8.97 8.87 -5.62
C PRO A 156 7.58 8.34 -5.99
N VAL A 157 7.49 7.57 -7.08
CA VAL A 157 6.23 6.98 -7.55
C VAL A 157 5.59 6.03 -6.53
N MET A 158 6.41 5.39 -5.69
CA MET A 158 5.97 4.61 -4.53
C MET A 158 6.53 5.25 -3.26
N SER A 159 5.69 5.99 -2.55
CA SER A 159 6.02 6.63 -1.26
C SER A 159 4.74 7.11 -0.57
N SER A 160 4.72 7.06 0.76
CA SER A 160 3.64 7.64 1.58
C SER A 160 4.20 8.66 2.59
N SER A 161 3.31 9.45 3.19
CA SER A 161 3.66 10.44 4.23
C SER A 161 4.77 11.43 3.86
N GLY A 162 4.87 11.80 2.57
CA GLY A 162 5.89 12.76 2.08
C GLY A 162 7.34 12.24 2.09
N LYS A 163 7.57 10.96 2.40
CA LYS A 163 8.93 10.40 2.44
C LYS A 163 9.57 10.44 1.05
N GLY A 164 10.75 11.06 0.96
CA GLY A 164 11.47 11.25 -0.30
C GLY A 164 10.91 12.35 -1.20
N GLN A 165 9.90 13.11 -0.75
CA GLN A 165 9.41 14.28 -1.47
C GLN A 165 10.30 15.49 -1.22
N THR A 166 10.58 16.27 -2.28
CA THR A 166 11.35 17.52 -2.19
C THR A 166 10.63 18.66 -2.90
N PHE A 167 10.58 19.83 -2.27
CA PHE A 167 10.11 21.08 -2.87
C PHE A 167 11.28 21.84 -3.50
N ILE A 168 11.26 22.00 -4.82
CA ILE A 168 12.33 22.61 -5.59
C ILE A 168 11.92 24.04 -5.95
N ARG A 169 12.56 25.03 -5.31
CA ARG A 169 12.17 26.45 -5.42
C ARG A 169 12.78 27.16 -6.63
N PHE A 170 14.02 26.84 -6.97
CA PHE A 170 14.79 27.49 -8.03
C PHE A 170 15.94 26.58 -8.46
N CYS A 171 16.47 26.82 -9.65
CA CYS A 171 17.67 26.14 -10.14
C CYS A 171 18.89 26.55 -9.31
N ARG A 172 19.54 25.61 -8.64
CA ARG A 172 20.92 25.76 -8.13
C ARG A 172 21.83 24.91 -8.99
N ALA A 173 22.98 25.45 -9.39
CA ALA A 173 23.97 24.78 -10.25
C ALA A 173 24.39 23.38 -9.74
N THR A 174 24.19 23.09 -8.46
CA THR A 174 24.41 21.80 -7.80
C THR A 174 23.11 21.06 -7.50
N CYS A 175 22.27 20.77 -8.51
CA CYS A 175 21.25 19.71 -8.39
C CYS A 175 21.86 18.29 -8.32
N SER A 176 23.18 18.15 -8.18
CA SER A 176 23.90 16.86 -8.09
C SER A 176 23.69 16.10 -6.77
N GLY A 177 22.95 16.67 -5.82
CA GLY A 177 22.69 16.05 -4.51
C GLY A 177 21.28 15.47 -4.35
N MET A 178 20.38 15.65 -5.32
CA MET A 178 19.12 14.93 -5.33
C MET A 178 19.41 13.51 -5.81
N GLU A 179 19.91 12.68 -4.90
CA GLU A 179 19.98 11.24 -5.07
C GLU A 179 18.62 10.79 -5.60
N VAL A 180 18.58 10.50 -6.91
CA VAL A 180 17.54 9.68 -7.53
C VAL A 180 17.73 8.31 -6.90
N ARG A 181 17.31 8.16 -5.63
CA ARG A 181 17.08 6.86 -4.99
C ARG A 181 15.86 6.27 -5.66
N SER A 182 16.07 5.93 -6.94
CA SER A 182 15.29 4.99 -7.69
C SER A 182 15.03 3.79 -6.78
N ALA A 183 13.74 3.56 -6.51
CA ALA A 183 12.98 2.33 -6.75
C ALA A 183 13.70 0.96 -6.93
N ARG A 184 14.95 0.76 -6.48
CA ARG A 184 15.76 -0.46 -6.65
C ARG A 184 16.17 -1.14 -5.35
N ARG A 185 15.56 -0.84 -4.21
CA ARG A 185 15.69 -1.70 -3.01
C ARG A 185 14.71 -2.88 -3.06
N SER A 186 14.90 -3.76 -4.04
CA SER A 186 14.41 -5.14 -4.02
C SER A 186 15.40 -6.06 -4.73
N ARG A 187 16.63 -6.14 -4.22
CA ARG A 187 17.54 -7.30 -4.35
C ARG A 187 18.84 -7.00 -3.59
N ARG A 188 19.20 -7.93 -2.69
CA ARG A 188 20.43 -8.02 -1.87
C ARG A 188 20.46 -7.28 -0.53
N SER A 189 20.14 -8.02 0.53
CA SER A 189 21.13 -8.38 1.55
C SER A 189 20.58 -9.54 2.38
N GLY A 190 21.23 -10.70 2.30
CA GLY A 190 20.99 -11.85 3.17
C GLY A 190 21.35 -11.54 4.64
N PRO A 191 21.13 -12.51 5.54
CA PRO A 191 21.30 -12.31 6.98
C PRO A 191 22.76 -11.97 7.30
N ARG A 192 22.96 -10.88 8.04
CA ARG A 192 24.20 -10.72 8.83
C ARG A 192 23.98 -11.52 10.11
N ASN A 193 24.72 -12.61 10.22
CA ASN A 193 24.95 -13.28 11.50
C ASN A 193 25.81 -12.38 12.41
N CYS A 194 25.59 -12.59 13.71
CA CYS A 194 26.19 -11.98 14.91
C CYS A 194 25.55 -10.66 15.35
#